data_AF-A0A3S5FFS9-F1
#
_entry.id   AF-A0A3S5FFS9-F1
#
_cell.length_a   1.000
_cell.length_b   1.000
_cell.length_c   1.000
_cell.angle_alpha   90.00
_cell.angle_beta   90.00
_cell.angle_gamma   90.00
#
_symmetry.space_group_name_H-M   'P 1'
#
loop_
_entity.id
_entity.type
_entity.pdbx_description
1 polymer ?
#
loop_
_entity_poly.entity_id
_entity_poly.type
_entity_poly.pdbx_seq_one_letter_code
_entity_poly.pdbx_strand_id
1 'polypeptide(L)'
;MRYQDGYFTLWSCGREKLEEFLKLVNQIDETVTFTMEVEESERLPFLDVEVICSNGMLKQKLFRKKSSVGIILNFRSHHNYGLKMGIMRSMIIRSLRLADVEFWDEKLDKSTRILLGNGYPIEVIHRSIPAVKIRWQDGDYERTVRTMKDSQKWICLLSCEYNTMAEDFGQGAFY
;
A
#
# COMPACT_ATOMS: atom_id res chain seq x y z
N MET A 1 6.28 6.67 -9.63
CA MET A 1 5.51 7.49 -8.67
C MET A 1 6.40 7.68 -7.44
N ARG A 2 6.55 8.89 -6.90
CA ARG A 2 7.35 9.14 -5.68
C ARG A 2 6.41 9.25 -4.47
N TYR A 3 6.72 8.56 -3.38
CA TYR A 3 6.08 8.75 -2.08
C TYR A 3 7.15 8.86 -0.99
N GLN A 4 7.23 10.04 -0.36
CA GLN A 4 8.24 10.40 0.63
C GLN A 4 9.66 10.16 0.09
N ASP A 5 10.25 9.00 0.38
CA ASP A 5 11.63 8.62 0.03
C ASP A 5 11.71 7.38 -0.89
N GLY A 6 10.55 6.88 -1.38
CA GLY A 6 10.46 5.72 -2.25
C GLY A 6 9.93 6.02 -3.65
N TYR A 7 10.56 5.45 -4.67
CA TYR A 7 10.16 5.49 -6.07
C TYR A 7 9.58 4.14 -6.50
N PHE A 8 8.29 4.14 -6.83
CA PHE A 8 7.66 3.02 -7.54
C PHE A 8 7.99 3.13 -9.03
N THR A 9 8.69 2.12 -9.54
CA THR A 9 9.19 2.04 -10.91
C THR A 9 8.78 0.73 -11.59
N LEU A 10 8.53 0.83 -12.89
CA LEU A 10 8.31 -0.32 -13.76
C LEU A 10 9.56 -0.48 -14.60
N TRP A 11 10.21 -1.62 -14.48
CA TRP A 11 11.47 -1.90 -15.12
C TRP A 11 11.28 -2.92 -16.24
N SER A 12 11.56 -2.51 -17.47
CA SER A 12 11.38 -3.36 -18.66
C SER A 12 12.64 -4.14 -19.04
N CYS A 13 13.77 -3.90 -18.38
CA CYS A 13 14.99 -4.67 -18.62
C CYS A 13 15.08 -5.87 -17.67
N GLY A 14 15.93 -6.85 -17.99
CA GLY A 14 16.14 -8.01 -17.11
C GLY A 14 16.60 -7.61 -15.70
N ARG A 15 16.40 -8.52 -14.74
CA ARG A 15 16.77 -8.34 -13.33
C ARG A 15 18.26 -8.00 -13.15
N GLU A 16 19.14 -8.61 -13.93
CA GLU A 16 20.59 -8.36 -13.85
C GLU A 16 20.93 -6.88 -14.08
N LYS A 17 20.35 -6.26 -15.11
CA LYS A 17 20.53 -4.83 -15.40
C LYS A 17 19.95 -3.92 -14.32
N LEU A 18 18.92 -4.39 -13.61
CA LEU A 18 18.33 -3.66 -12.50
C LEU A 18 19.28 -3.65 -11.28
N GLU A 19 19.94 -4.77 -11.01
CA GLU A 19 20.95 -4.88 -9.96
C GLU A 19 22.22 -4.07 -10.30
N GLU A 20 22.63 -4.05 -11.57
CA GLU A 20 23.70 -3.16 -12.05
C GLU A 20 23.35 -1.68 -11.87
N PHE A 21 22.11 -1.28 -12.18
CA PHE A 21 21.63 0.08 -11.98
C PHE A 21 21.69 0.48 -10.51
N LEU A 22 21.26 -0.39 -9.58
CA LEU A 22 21.34 -0.12 -8.15
C LEU A 22 22.79 0.09 -7.68
N LYS A 23 23.73 -0.75 -8.16
CA LYS A 23 25.16 -0.60 -7.87
C LYS A 23 25.70 0.74 -8.38
N LEU A 24 25.33 1.12 -9.59
CA LEU A 24 25.78 2.38 -10.19
C LEU A 24 25.26 3.59 -9.40
N VAL A 25 23.99 3.60 -9.00
CA VAL A 25 23.42 4.70 -8.23
C VAL A 25 24.10 4.82 -6.86
N ASN A 26 24.40 3.70 -6.20
CA ASN A 26 25.15 3.67 -4.94
C ASN A 26 26.62 4.09 -5.04
N GLN A 27 27.17 4.23 -6.25
CA GLN A 27 28.52 4.75 -6.48
C GLN A 27 28.55 6.28 -6.66
N ILE A 28 27.39 6.93 -6.81
CA ILE A 28 27.34 8.37 -7.11
C ILE A 28 27.66 9.21 -5.87
N ASP A 29 27.17 8.82 -4.70
CA ASP A 29 27.30 9.58 -3.47
C ASP A 29 27.45 8.63 -2.27
N GLU A 30 28.55 8.75 -1.53
CA GLU A 30 28.85 7.93 -0.35
C GLU A 30 27.96 8.27 0.86
N THR A 31 27.28 9.43 0.84
CA THR A 31 26.40 9.89 1.92
C THR A 31 24.97 9.36 1.79
N VAL A 32 24.60 8.80 0.65
CA VAL A 32 23.25 8.32 0.36
C VAL A 32 23.30 6.87 -0.11
N THR A 33 22.67 5.97 0.65
CA THR A 33 22.54 4.56 0.27
C THR A 33 21.15 4.30 -0.29
N PHE A 34 21.09 3.76 -1.50
CA PHE A 34 19.88 3.28 -2.15
C PHE A 34 19.68 1.78 -1.91
N THR A 35 18.44 1.44 -1.59
CA THR A 35 17.94 0.07 -1.43
C THR A 35 16.80 -0.16 -2.41
N MET A 36 16.60 -1.42 -2.82
CA MET A 36 15.58 -1.76 -3.79
C MET A 36 14.83 -3.02 -3.39
N GLU A 37 13.51 -2.91 -3.32
CA GLU A 37 12.61 -4.05 -3.23
C GLU A 37 12.11 -4.39 -4.63
N VAL A 38 12.21 -5.65 -5.02
CA VAL A 38 11.73 -6.16 -6.31
C VAL A 38 10.56 -7.10 -6.05
N GLU A 39 9.59 -7.15 -6.96
CA GLU A 39 8.47 -8.08 -6.85
C GLU A 39 8.91 -9.52 -6.60
N GLU A 40 8.22 -10.19 -5.68
CA GLU A 40 8.39 -11.60 -5.37
C GLU A 40 7.10 -12.34 -5.71
N SER A 41 7.20 -13.41 -6.51
CA SER A 41 6.04 -14.16 -6.99
C SER A 41 4.96 -13.26 -7.62
N GLU A 42 5.37 -12.32 -8.48
CA GLU A 42 4.50 -11.32 -9.15
C GLU A 42 3.85 -10.29 -8.22
N ARG A 43 4.32 -10.15 -6.97
CA ARG A 43 3.70 -9.28 -5.97
C ARG A 43 4.70 -8.34 -5.33
N LEU A 44 4.27 -7.10 -5.11
CA LEU A 44 5.04 -6.11 -4.36
C LEU A 44 4.10 -5.29 -3.45
N PRO A 45 4.26 -5.39 -2.12
CA PRO A 45 3.61 -4.48 -1.20
C PRO A 45 4.08 -3.04 -1.39
N PHE A 46 3.16 -2.10 -1.55
CA PHE A 46 3.43 -0.67 -1.62
C PHE A 46 2.32 0.12 -0.92
N LEU A 47 2.67 0.83 0.17
CA LEU A 47 1.71 1.56 1.01
C LEU A 47 0.55 0.66 1.50
N ASP A 48 -0.69 1.08 1.24
CA ASP A 48 -1.91 0.36 1.58
C ASP A 48 -2.30 -0.70 0.53
N VAL A 49 -1.49 -0.92 -0.52
CA VAL A 49 -1.80 -1.87 -1.60
C VAL A 49 -0.69 -2.89 -1.81
N GLU A 50 -1.07 -4.06 -2.30
CA GLU A 50 -0.21 -5.08 -2.85
C GLU A 50 -0.44 -5.01 -4.36
N VAL A 51 0.61 -4.61 -5.08
CA VAL A 51 0.57 -4.56 -6.53
C VAL A 51 0.91 -5.94 -7.05
N ILE A 52 0.09 -6.46 -7.95
CA ILE A 52 0.21 -7.79 -8.54
C ILE A 52 0.41 -7.61 -10.04
N CYS A 53 1.53 -8.07 -10.59
CA CYS A 53 1.83 -8.03 -12.02
C CYS A 53 1.73 -9.43 -12.62
N SER A 54 0.56 -9.78 -13.15
CA SER A 54 0.36 -11.10 -13.74
C SER A 54 0.03 -10.96 -15.22
N ASN A 55 0.78 -11.66 -16.08
CA ASN A 55 0.60 -11.67 -17.54
C ASN A 55 0.54 -10.25 -18.17
N GLY A 56 1.36 -9.32 -17.69
CA GLY A 56 1.40 -7.93 -18.20
C GLY A 56 0.20 -7.07 -17.77
N MET A 57 -0.63 -7.56 -16.85
CA MET A 57 -1.71 -6.79 -16.23
C MET A 57 -1.34 -6.42 -14.79
N LEU A 58 -1.41 -5.12 -14.47
CA LEU A 58 -1.33 -4.66 -13.10
C LEU A 58 -2.69 -4.78 -12.42
N LYS A 59 -2.70 -5.53 -11.33
CA LYS A 59 -3.79 -5.59 -10.37
C LYS A 59 -3.33 -5.02 -9.04
N GLN A 60 -4.27 -4.55 -8.25
CA GLN A 60 -4.02 -3.99 -6.93
C GLN A 60 -4.99 -4.61 -5.95
N LYS A 61 -4.47 -4.96 -4.78
CA LYS A 61 -5.21 -5.54 -3.68
C LYS A 61 -4.89 -4.74 -2.43
N LEU A 62 -5.87 -4.51 -1.55
CA LEU A 62 -5.58 -3.85 -0.27
C LEU A 62 -4.60 -4.70 0.56
N PHE A 63 -3.42 -4.15 0.83
CA PHE A 63 -2.38 -4.76 1.66
C PHE A 63 -2.61 -4.41 3.12
N ARG A 64 -2.29 -5.36 4.00
CA ARG A 64 -2.31 -5.12 5.43
C ARG A 64 -1.22 -5.96 6.06
N LYS A 65 -0.33 -5.30 6.81
CA LYS A 65 0.77 -5.97 7.51
C LYS A 65 0.23 -7.12 8.37
N LYS A 66 0.98 -8.23 8.46
CA LYS A 66 0.61 -9.39 9.29
C LYS A 66 0.37 -9.00 10.76
N SER A 67 1.12 -8.01 11.25
CA SER A 67 0.99 -7.46 12.61
C SER A 67 -0.24 -6.57 12.83
N SER A 68 -1.03 -6.25 11.78
CA SER A 68 -2.19 -5.39 11.96
C SER A 68 -3.31 -6.14 12.70
N VAL A 69 -3.61 -5.71 13.93
CA VAL A 69 -4.58 -6.40 14.80
C VAL A 69 -6.04 -6.03 14.47
N GLY A 70 -6.25 -5.02 13.60
CA GLY A 70 -7.62 -4.62 13.24
C GLY A 70 -8.34 -3.81 14.32
N ILE A 71 -7.60 -3.21 15.26
CA ILE A 71 -8.18 -2.33 16.27
C ILE A 71 -8.57 -1.00 15.61
N ILE A 72 -9.83 -0.61 15.77
CA ILE A 72 -10.37 0.69 15.36
C ILE A 72 -11.16 1.29 16.52
N LEU A 73 -11.82 2.44 16.28
CA LEU A 73 -12.66 3.06 17.29
C LEU A 73 -13.79 2.12 17.72
N ASN A 74 -13.84 1.74 18.99
CA ASN A 74 -14.90 0.87 19.48
C ASN A 74 -16.27 1.57 19.38
N PHE A 75 -17.30 0.85 18.92
CA PHE A 75 -18.62 1.44 18.71
C PHE A 75 -19.29 1.94 20.01
N ARG A 76 -18.97 1.33 21.17
CA ARG A 76 -19.54 1.68 22.48
C ARG A 76 -18.83 2.84 23.19
N SER A 77 -17.72 3.32 22.63
CA SER A 77 -17.01 4.49 23.16
C SER A 77 -17.89 5.75 23.19
N HIS A 78 -17.53 6.76 23.98
CA HIS A 78 -18.28 8.04 24.07
C HIS A 78 -18.03 8.99 22.89
N HIS A 79 -17.52 8.50 21.76
CA HIS A 79 -17.32 9.32 20.56
C HIS A 79 -18.63 9.50 19.77
N ASN A 80 -18.70 10.60 19.03
CA ASN A 80 -19.83 10.96 18.18
C ASN A 80 -20.19 9.81 17.21
N TYR A 81 -21.49 9.52 17.07
CA TYR A 81 -21.99 8.47 16.18
C TYR A 81 -21.56 8.68 14.71
N GLY A 82 -21.61 9.91 14.22
CA GLY A 82 -21.17 10.29 12.88
C GLY A 82 -19.70 9.95 12.62
N LEU A 83 -18.82 10.11 13.62
CA LEU A 83 -17.41 9.72 13.50
C LEU A 83 -17.27 8.20 13.31
N LYS A 84 -17.95 7.40 14.13
CA LYS A 84 -17.93 5.93 14.02
C LYS A 84 -18.44 5.47 12.66
N MET A 85 -19.53 6.07 12.19
CA MET A 85 -20.10 5.80 10.86
C MET A 85 -19.16 6.25 9.74
N GLY A 86 -18.47 7.38 9.92
CA GLY A 86 -17.43 7.86 9.01
C GLY A 86 -16.30 6.85 8.87
N ILE A 87 -15.76 6.35 9.99
CA ILE A 87 -14.69 5.33 10.00
C ILE A 87 -15.11 4.08 9.22
N MET A 88 -16.32 3.57 9.49
CA MET A 88 -16.85 2.41 8.78
C MET A 88 -16.97 2.67 7.28
N ARG A 89 -17.57 3.80 6.89
CA ARG A 89 -17.72 4.17 5.46
C ARG A 89 -16.37 4.33 4.78
N SER A 90 -15.43 5.03 5.39
CA SER A 90 -14.06 5.20 4.85
C SER A 90 -13.37 3.85 4.65
N MET A 91 -13.61 2.88 5.54
CA MET A 91 -13.06 1.54 5.42
C MET A 91 -13.65 0.74 4.24
N ILE A 92 -14.96 0.83 4.04
CA ILE A 92 -15.65 0.23 2.89
C ILE A 92 -15.17 0.89 1.59
N ILE A 93 -15.18 2.23 1.52
CA ILE A 93 -14.75 2.99 0.35
C ILE A 93 -13.31 2.65 -0.03
N ARG A 94 -12.39 2.58 0.95
CA ARG A 94 -10.99 2.23 0.69
C ARG A 94 -10.86 0.82 0.08
N SER A 95 -11.66 -0.14 0.57
CA SER A 95 -11.67 -1.50 0.05
C SER A 95 -12.10 -1.55 -1.43
N LEU A 96 -13.09 -0.73 -1.80
CA LEU A 96 -13.57 -0.63 -3.18
C LEU A 96 -12.62 0.16 -4.09
N ARG A 97 -12.03 1.25 -3.55
CA ARG A 97 -11.17 2.17 -4.31
C ARG A 97 -9.80 1.56 -4.62
N LEU A 98 -9.19 0.89 -3.65
CA LEU A 98 -7.80 0.43 -3.76
C LEU A 98 -7.67 -1.00 -4.29
N ALA A 99 -8.72 -1.81 -4.23
CA ALA A 99 -8.70 -3.18 -4.74
C ALA A 99 -9.41 -3.29 -6.09
N ASP A 100 -8.94 -4.17 -6.96
CA ASP A 100 -9.72 -4.60 -8.13
C ASP A 100 -11.00 -5.34 -7.72
N VAL A 101 -11.99 -5.31 -8.61
CA VAL A 101 -13.34 -5.84 -8.40
C VAL A 101 -13.32 -7.30 -7.94
N GLU A 102 -12.40 -8.11 -8.49
CA GLU A 102 -12.23 -9.52 -8.14
C GLU A 102 -11.86 -9.74 -6.66
N PHE A 103 -11.27 -8.74 -6.00
CA PHE A 103 -10.87 -8.82 -4.60
C PHE A 103 -11.87 -8.16 -3.64
N TRP A 104 -12.95 -7.55 -4.15
CA TRP A 104 -13.87 -6.79 -3.32
C TRP A 104 -14.51 -7.64 -2.22
N ASP A 105 -15.00 -8.83 -2.56
CA ASP A 105 -15.72 -9.66 -1.59
C ASP A 105 -14.79 -10.12 -0.45
N GLU A 106 -13.56 -10.55 -0.75
CA GLU A 106 -12.54 -10.86 0.26
C GLU A 106 -12.26 -9.66 1.18
N LYS A 107 -12.11 -8.46 0.61
CA LYS A 107 -11.75 -7.25 1.37
C LYS A 107 -12.91 -6.69 2.20
N LEU A 108 -14.13 -6.77 1.68
CA LEU A 108 -15.32 -6.38 2.40
C LEU A 108 -15.64 -7.36 3.53
N ASP A 109 -15.43 -8.66 3.34
CA ASP A 109 -15.57 -9.65 4.41
C ASP A 109 -14.54 -9.40 5.54
N LYS A 110 -13.26 -9.21 5.18
CA LYS A 110 -12.23 -8.84 6.17
C LYS A 110 -12.59 -7.55 6.91
N SER A 111 -13.15 -6.57 6.20
CA SER A 111 -13.59 -5.32 6.82
C SER A 111 -14.77 -5.52 7.78
N THR A 112 -15.71 -6.37 7.40
CA THR A 112 -16.87 -6.75 8.22
C THR A 112 -16.42 -7.40 9.53
N ARG A 113 -15.50 -8.37 9.46
CA ARG A 113 -14.94 -9.02 10.66
C ARG A 113 -14.28 -8.03 11.61
N ILE A 114 -13.54 -7.06 11.08
CA ILE A 114 -12.91 -6.00 11.89
C ILE A 114 -13.96 -5.12 12.57
N LEU A 115 -14.96 -4.66 11.82
CA LEU A 115 -16.04 -3.82 12.36
C LEU A 115 -16.80 -4.54 13.48
N LEU A 116 -17.16 -5.81 13.25
CA LEU A 116 -17.79 -6.68 14.25
C LEU A 116 -16.93 -6.83 15.50
N GLY A 117 -15.63 -7.11 15.33
CA GLY A 117 -14.68 -7.22 16.45
C GLY A 117 -14.54 -5.94 17.28
N ASN A 118 -14.87 -4.78 16.71
CA ASN A 118 -14.88 -3.49 17.39
C ASN A 118 -16.28 -3.04 17.84
N GLY A 119 -17.26 -3.94 17.83
CA GLY A 119 -18.61 -3.74 18.39
C GLY A 119 -19.60 -3.01 17.49
N TYR A 120 -19.29 -2.84 16.20
CA TYR A 120 -20.24 -2.23 15.26
C TYR A 120 -21.44 -3.16 15.02
N PRO A 121 -22.68 -2.65 15.02
CA PRO A 121 -23.87 -3.47 14.79
C PRO A 121 -23.90 -4.06 13.39
N ILE A 122 -24.24 -5.35 13.30
CA ILE A 122 -24.20 -6.11 12.05
C ILE A 122 -25.23 -5.58 11.03
N GLU A 123 -26.38 -5.12 11.49
CA GLU A 123 -27.44 -4.53 10.68
C GLU A 123 -26.97 -3.24 10.01
N VAL A 124 -26.17 -2.44 10.73
CA VAL A 124 -25.59 -1.20 10.23
C VAL A 124 -24.53 -1.48 9.17
N ILE A 125 -23.71 -2.50 9.37
CA ILE A 125 -22.68 -2.94 8.41
C ILE A 125 -23.36 -3.45 7.13
N HIS A 126 -24.31 -4.38 7.25
CA HIS A 126 -25.02 -4.97 6.11
C HIS A 126 -25.84 -3.95 5.32
N ARG A 127 -26.36 -2.91 5.96
CA ARG A 127 -27.01 -1.80 5.24
C ARG A 127 -26.00 -0.92 4.51
N SER A 128 -24.83 -0.70 5.09
CA SER A 128 -23.86 0.27 4.59
C SER A 128 -23.05 -0.24 3.40
N ILE A 129 -22.69 -1.53 3.38
CA ILE A 129 -21.88 -2.10 2.30
C ILE A 129 -22.59 -1.97 0.94
N PRO A 130 -23.83 -2.45 0.74
CA PRO A 130 -24.54 -2.30 -0.53
C PRO A 130 -24.78 -0.83 -0.89
N ALA A 131 -25.16 0.00 0.09
CA ALA A 131 -25.41 1.42 -0.14
C ALA A 131 -24.17 2.16 -0.65
N VAL A 132 -22.97 1.82 -0.16
CA VAL A 132 -21.71 2.38 -0.67
C VAL A 132 -21.34 1.75 -2.02
N LYS A 133 -21.53 0.43 -2.19
CA LYS A 133 -21.19 -0.30 -3.42
C LYS A 133 -21.98 0.20 -4.63
N ILE A 134 -23.28 0.42 -4.48
CA ILE A 134 -24.16 0.96 -5.54
C ILE A 134 -23.69 2.36 -5.96
N ARG A 135 -23.51 3.27 -4.99
CA ARG A 135 -23.02 4.64 -5.27
C ARG A 135 -21.65 4.67 -5.92
N TRP A 136 -20.83 3.65 -5.68
CA TRP A 136 -19.51 3.51 -6.30
C TRP A 136 -19.58 2.90 -7.71
N GLN A 137 -20.57 2.06 -8.00
CA GLN A 137 -20.82 1.52 -9.34
C GLN A 137 -21.42 2.57 -10.29
N ASP A 138 -22.23 3.47 -9.76
CA ASP A 138 -22.89 4.55 -10.54
C ASP A 138 -21.94 5.73 -10.87
N GLY A 139 -20.74 5.78 -10.29
CA GLY A 139 -19.76 6.84 -10.51
C GLY A 139 -18.43 6.31 -11.00
N ASP A 140 -18.23 6.33 -12.32
CA ASP A 140 -16.93 6.29 -13.01
C ASP A 140 -15.93 5.22 -12.53
N TYR A 141 -16.25 3.93 -12.74
CA TYR A 141 -15.21 2.90 -12.84
C TYR A 141 -14.53 2.92 -14.22
N GLU A 142 -14.06 4.07 -14.68
CA GLU A 142 -13.01 4.08 -15.69
C GLU A 142 -11.66 3.91 -14.99
N ARG A 143 -11.43 2.72 -14.43
CA ARG A 143 -10.06 2.28 -14.19
C ARG A 143 -9.53 1.87 -15.56
N THR A 144 -8.76 2.75 -16.20
CA THR A 144 -8.01 2.36 -17.41
C THR A 144 -7.21 1.13 -17.02
N VAL A 145 -7.55 -0.03 -17.59
CA VAL A 145 -6.74 -1.24 -17.45
C VAL A 145 -5.33 -0.82 -17.86
N ARG A 146 -4.39 -0.84 -16.92
CA ARG A 146 -3.00 -0.49 -17.21
C ARG A 146 -2.38 -1.72 -17.85
N THR A 147 -2.72 -1.93 -19.12
CA THR A 147 -2.13 -2.98 -19.94
C THR A 147 -0.68 -2.59 -20.19
N MET A 148 0.25 -3.42 -19.77
CA MET A 148 1.66 -3.25 -20.12
C MET A 148 1.84 -3.69 -21.57
N LYS A 149 2.28 -2.78 -22.44
CA LYS A 149 2.52 -3.08 -23.87
C LYS A 149 3.76 -3.94 -24.15
N ASP A 150 4.36 -4.58 -23.15
CA ASP A 150 5.61 -5.33 -23.32
C ASP A 150 5.62 -6.62 -22.51
N SER A 151 6.20 -7.64 -23.13
CA SER A 151 6.56 -8.93 -22.55
C SER A 151 7.57 -8.74 -21.42
N GLN A 152 7.06 -8.83 -20.20
CA GLN A 152 7.79 -8.92 -18.92
C GLN A 152 8.44 -7.61 -18.43
N LYS A 153 7.74 -6.94 -17.52
CA LYS A 153 8.27 -5.81 -16.73
C LYS A 153 8.26 -6.18 -15.26
N TRP A 154 9.34 -5.85 -14.57
CA TRP A 154 9.51 -6.01 -13.14
C TRP A 154 8.96 -4.80 -12.40
N ILE A 155 8.21 -5.01 -11.32
CA ILE A 155 7.90 -3.94 -10.38
C ILE A 155 9.04 -3.85 -9.36
N CYS A 156 9.54 -2.63 -9.12
CA CYS A 156 10.47 -2.37 -8.04
C CYS A 156 10.15 -1.07 -7.30
N LEU A 157 10.59 -1.03 -6.05
CA LEU A 157 10.57 0.12 -5.16
C LEU A 157 12.00 0.48 -4.82
N LEU A 158 12.45 1.63 -5.29
CA LEU A 158 13.76 2.17 -4.96
C LEU A 158 13.60 3.16 -3.80
N SER A 159 14.26 2.91 -2.68
CA SER A 159 14.31 3.82 -1.52
C SER A 159 15.74 4.32 -1.31
N CYS A 160 15.89 5.49 -0.69
CA CYS A 160 17.19 5.97 -0.25
C CYS A 160 17.19 6.37 1.22
N GLU A 161 18.35 6.21 1.85
CA GLU A 161 18.60 6.58 3.23
C GLU A 161 19.91 7.39 3.30
N TYR A 162 19.94 8.38 4.20
CA TYR A 162 21.16 9.14 4.46
C TYR A 162 22.03 8.39 5.46
N ASN A 163 23.29 8.20 5.11
CA ASN A 163 24.30 7.68 6.02
C ASN A 163 24.58 8.79 7.04
N THR A 164 24.06 8.64 8.27
CA THR A 164 24.37 9.57 9.34
C THR A 164 25.82 9.31 9.74
N MET A 165 26.73 10.19 9.33
CA MET A 165 28.10 10.19 9.84
C MET A 165 28.00 10.35 11.35
N ALA A 166 28.27 9.29 12.10
CA ALA A 166 28.57 9.41 13.51
C ALA A 166 29.86 10.23 13.58
N GLU A 167 29.72 11.53 13.84
CA GLU A 167 30.85 12.33 14.28
C GLU A 167 31.35 11.72 15.60
N ASP A 168 32.43 10.94 15.48
CA ASP A 168 33.35 10.65 16.56
C ASP A 168 33.81 12.00 17.15
N PHE A 169 33.09 12.53 18.14
CA PHE A 169 33.65 13.50 19.06
C PHE A 169 34.63 12.76 19.99
N GLY A 170 35.77 12.39 19.42
CA GLY A 170 36.98 12.06 20.14
C GLY A 170 37.48 13.28 20.92
N GLN A 171 37.68 13.05 22.21
CA GLN A 171 38.54 13.76 23.17
C GLN A 171 39.27 15.03 22.67
N GLY A 172 39.02 16.15 23.37
CA GLY A 172 39.87 17.35 23.34
C GLY A 172 39.56 18.26 24.53
N ALA A 173 40.32 18.10 25.61
CA ALA A 173 40.28 18.93 26.80
C ALA A 173 40.67 20.39 26.48
N PHE A 174 39.93 21.37 26.99
CA PHE A 174 40.45 22.71 27.32
C PHE A 174 39.66 23.32 28.49
N TYR A 175 40.37 23.45 29.62
CA TYR A 175 40.19 24.24 30.86
C TYR A 175 38.80 24.42 31.49
#